data_AF-A0A7S3U722-F1
#
_entry.id   AF-A0A7S3U722-F1
#
_cell.length_a   1.000
_cell.length_b   1.000
_cell.length_c   1.000
_cell.angle_alpha   90.00
_cell.angle_beta   90.00
_cell.angle_gamma   90.00
#
_symmetry.space_group_name_H-M   'P 1'
#
loop_
_entity.id
_entity.type
_entity.pdbx_description
1 polymer ?
#
loop_
_entity_poly.entity_id
_entity_poly.type
_entity_poly.pdbx_seq_one_letter_code
_entity_poly.pdbx_strand_id
1 'polypeptide(L)'
;GTFYVFNGFFMSMRSKFVEPGAAIYYYVVEWESDKLPWADFRGKVLGPTDPAQAPADSLRGTILAKWKDLGLKSEPNTGDNGVHASASPFEALSERVNWLGYRVERDPFGKLLLKTGVNSAVVREWCKDPQVTFGPIPMTKSLFDSLEDTDSDWCLALC
;
A
#
# COMPACT_ATOMS: atom_id res chain seq x y z
N GLY A 1 -35.03 -13.67 -8.34
CA GLY A 1 -34.70 -12.45 -9.11
C GLY A 1 -33.20 -12.31 -9.15
N THR A 2 -32.65 -11.74 -10.22
CA THR A 2 -31.20 -11.46 -10.34
C THR A 2 -30.88 -10.18 -9.57
N PHE A 3 -29.95 -10.26 -8.63
CA PHE A 3 -29.43 -9.10 -7.91
C PHE A 3 -28.05 -8.74 -8.47
N TYR A 4 -27.81 -7.45 -8.70
CA TYR A 4 -26.51 -6.92 -9.08
C TYR A 4 -25.93 -6.14 -7.90
N VAL A 5 -24.65 -6.38 -7.60
CA VAL A 5 -23.91 -5.66 -6.57
C VAL A 5 -22.84 -4.83 -7.27
N PHE A 6 -22.82 -3.53 -6.99
CA PHE A 6 -21.84 -2.61 -7.54
C PHE A 6 -21.05 -1.95 -6.42
N ASN A 7 -19.75 -1.81 -6.65
CA ASN A 7 -18.94 -0.91 -5.86
C ASN A 7 -19.13 0.53 -6.36
N GLY A 8 -19.95 1.30 -5.65
CA GLY A 8 -20.31 2.67 -6.04
C GLY A 8 -19.16 3.69 -5.99
N PHE A 9 -18.08 3.40 -5.25
CA PHE A 9 -16.94 4.32 -5.11
C PHE A 9 -15.80 4.05 -6.11
N PHE A 10 -15.75 2.86 -6.71
CA PHE A 10 -14.59 2.47 -7.53
C PHE A 10 -14.40 3.38 -8.74
N MET A 11 -15.49 3.82 -9.39
CA MET A 11 -15.38 4.66 -10.58
C MET A 11 -14.85 6.07 -10.28
N SER A 12 -15.26 6.67 -9.15
CA SER A 12 -14.71 7.96 -8.71
C SER A 12 -13.27 7.84 -8.23
N MET A 13 -12.90 6.72 -7.59
CA MET A 13 -11.50 6.45 -7.24
C MET A 13 -10.63 6.30 -8.49
N ARG A 14 -11.07 5.50 -9.46
CA ARG A 14 -10.34 5.24 -10.71
C ARG A 14 -10.13 6.52 -11.51
N SER A 15 -11.11 7.43 -11.53
CA SER A 15 -11.03 8.66 -12.33
C SER A 15 -9.82 9.52 -11.94
N LYS A 16 -9.44 9.52 -10.66
CA LYS A 16 -8.24 10.21 -10.14
C LYS A 16 -6.92 9.74 -10.77
N PHE A 17 -6.89 8.56 -11.40
CA PHE A 17 -5.70 7.98 -12.02
C PHE A 17 -5.71 8.01 -13.54
N VAL A 18 -6.88 8.21 -14.17
CA VAL A 18 -7.06 7.99 -15.62
C VAL A 18 -7.65 9.19 -16.35
N GLU A 19 -8.16 10.19 -15.63
CA GLU A 19 -8.66 11.41 -16.25
C GLU A 19 -7.52 12.17 -16.96
N PRO A 20 -7.81 12.84 -18.10
CA PRO A 20 -6.81 13.66 -18.78
C PRO A 20 -6.20 14.70 -17.83
N GLY A 21 -4.87 14.69 -17.73
CA GLY A 21 -4.11 15.58 -16.84
C GLY A 21 -3.87 15.04 -15.44
N ALA A 22 -4.44 13.88 -15.07
CA ALA A 22 -4.05 13.17 -13.85
C ALA A 22 -2.60 12.68 -13.97
N ALA A 23 -1.83 12.88 -12.91
CA ALA A 23 -0.45 12.43 -12.81
C ALA A 23 -0.16 11.98 -11.38
N ILE A 24 0.76 11.02 -11.25
CA ILE A 24 1.27 10.54 -9.97
C ILE A 24 2.77 10.79 -9.97
N TYR A 25 3.27 11.35 -8.89
CA TYR A 25 4.70 11.32 -8.59
C TYR A 25 5.00 10.07 -7.79
N TYR A 26 5.77 9.17 -8.40
CA TYR A 26 6.19 7.93 -7.75
C TYR A 26 7.59 8.11 -7.15
N TYR A 27 7.75 7.72 -5.90
CA TYR A 27 9.03 7.72 -5.20
C TYR A 27 9.34 6.31 -4.68
N VAL A 28 10.59 5.86 -4.88
CA VAL A 28 11.14 4.74 -4.13
C VAL A 28 11.90 5.34 -2.95
N VAL A 29 11.51 4.97 -1.74
CA VAL A 29 12.17 5.40 -0.50
C VAL A 29 12.69 4.19 0.25
N GLU A 30 13.78 4.37 0.99
CA GLU A 30 14.39 3.33 1.81
C GLU A 30 14.86 3.91 3.14
N TRP A 31 14.89 3.06 4.17
CA TRP A 31 15.36 3.38 5.51
C TRP A 31 15.84 2.10 6.21
N GLU A 32 16.57 2.27 7.32
CA GLU A 32 16.99 1.15 8.15
C GLU A 32 15.81 0.61 8.97
N SER A 33 15.46 -0.66 8.78
CA SER A 33 14.27 -1.27 9.43
C SER A 33 14.35 -1.28 10.95
N ASP A 34 15.54 -1.26 11.55
CA ASP A 34 15.74 -1.20 13.00
C ASP A 34 15.59 0.22 13.58
N LYS A 35 15.58 1.25 12.71
CA LYS A 35 15.39 2.66 13.09
C LYS A 35 13.95 3.12 12.98
N LEU A 36 13.18 2.51 12.07
CA LEU A 36 11.80 2.89 11.81
C LEU A 36 10.98 1.66 11.42
N PRO A 37 10.15 1.13 12.35
CA PRO A 37 9.18 0.09 12.04
C PRO A 37 8.21 0.54 10.95
N TRP A 38 7.72 -0.38 10.13
CA TRP A 38 6.79 -0.09 9.04
C TRP A 38 5.49 0.55 9.54
N ALA A 39 4.98 0.05 10.67
CA ALA A 39 3.83 0.64 11.37
C ALA A 39 4.05 2.11 11.74
N ASP A 40 5.25 2.46 12.20
CA ASP A 40 5.62 3.83 12.54
C ASP A 40 5.83 4.70 11.29
N PHE A 41 6.39 4.13 10.21
CA PHE A 41 6.42 4.82 8.92
C PHE A 41 5.01 5.19 8.46
N ARG A 42 4.04 4.27 8.53
CA ARG A 42 2.65 4.56 8.15
C ARG A 42 1.94 5.48 9.12
N GLY A 43 2.08 5.26 10.42
CA GLY A 43 1.35 6.00 11.44
C GLY A 43 1.92 7.40 11.73
N LYS A 44 3.25 7.54 11.74
CA LYS A 44 3.95 8.76 12.19
C LYS A 44 4.55 9.56 11.04
N VAL A 45 5.15 8.89 10.05
CA VAL A 45 5.78 9.59 8.90
C VAL A 45 4.74 9.93 7.84
N LEU A 46 4.00 8.94 7.33
CA LEU A 46 2.93 9.14 6.36
C LEU A 46 1.70 9.80 7.02
N GLY A 47 1.29 9.27 8.17
CA GLY A 47 0.05 9.60 8.86
C GLY A 47 -1.10 8.64 8.50
N PRO A 48 -2.10 8.45 9.37
CA PRO A 48 -3.29 7.63 9.12
C PRO A 48 -4.09 8.09 7.90
N THR A 49 -4.95 7.21 7.38
CA THR A 49 -5.73 7.45 6.14
C THR A 49 -6.64 8.68 6.23
N ASP A 50 -7.21 8.93 7.40
CA ASP A 50 -7.94 10.15 7.71
C ASP A 50 -6.96 11.25 8.17
N PRO A 51 -6.71 12.30 7.36
CA PRO A 51 -5.77 13.36 7.70
C PRO A 51 -6.14 14.09 9.00
N ALA A 52 -7.41 14.11 9.41
CA ALA A 52 -7.85 14.76 10.65
C ALA A 52 -7.30 14.07 11.90
N GLN A 53 -6.89 12.81 11.79
CA GLN A 53 -6.29 12.03 12.87
C GLN A 53 -4.75 11.99 12.78
N ALA A 54 -4.16 12.65 11.78
CA ALA A 54 -2.75 12.56 11.52
C ALA A 54 -1.92 13.47 12.42
N PRO A 55 -0.72 13.04 12.87
CA PRO A 55 0.24 13.93 13.52
C PRO A 55 0.53 15.14 12.63
N ALA A 56 0.62 16.33 13.22
CA ALA A 56 0.78 17.58 12.47
C ALA A 56 2.09 17.61 11.65
N ASP A 57 3.10 16.88 12.10
CA ASP A 57 4.42 16.74 11.47
C ASP A 57 4.52 15.56 10.49
N SER A 58 3.47 14.75 10.35
CA SER A 58 3.38 13.72 9.31
C SER A 58 3.12 14.33 7.92
N LEU A 59 3.30 13.55 6.86
CA LEU A 59 3.02 13.99 5.48
C LEU A 59 1.54 14.38 5.31
N ARG A 60 0.61 13.53 5.74
CA ARG A 60 -0.84 13.82 5.65
C ARG A 60 -1.25 14.98 6.54
N GLY A 61 -0.66 15.11 7.73
CA GLY A 61 -0.87 16.28 8.60
C GLY A 61 -0.38 17.59 7.97
N THR A 62 0.81 17.56 7.36
CA THR A 62 1.37 18.71 6.63
C THR A 62 0.53 19.08 5.42
N ILE A 63 0.08 18.08 4.64
CA ILE A 63 -0.80 18.29 3.48
C ILE A 63 -2.14 18.89 3.93
N LEU A 64 -2.74 18.38 5.01
CA LEU A 64 -3.96 18.95 5.58
C LEU A 64 -3.75 20.39 6.04
N ALA A 65 -2.64 20.71 6.71
CA ALA A 65 -2.39 22.08 7.16
C ALA A 65 -2.15 23.08 6.01
N LYS A 66 -1.58 22.60 4.89
CA LYS A 66 -1.10 23.45 3.78
C LYS A 66 -1.83 23.23 2.45
N TRP A 67 -2.99 22.58 2.45
CA TRP A 67 -3.64 22.13 1.21
C TRP A 67 -3.89 23.26 0.19
N LYS A 68 -4.23 24.47 0.68
CA LYS A 68 -4.43 25.66 -0.18
C LYS A 68 -3.12 26.12 -0.83
N ASP A 69 -2.04 26.16 -0.05
CA ASP A 69 -0.71 26.56 -0.53
C ASP A 69 -0.15 25.54 -1.51
N LEU A 70 -0.51 24.26 -1.33
CA LEU A 70 -0.21 23.16 -2.24
C LEU A 70 -1.12 23.14 -3.49
N GLY A 71 -2.09 24.04 -3.59
CA GLY A 71 -3.00 24.16 -4.74
C GLY A 71 -4.07 23.06 -4.83
N LEU A 72 -4.36 22.36 -3.73
CA LEU A 72 -5.44 21.37 -3.70
C LEU A 72 -6.81 22.06 -3.79
N LYS A 73 -7.76 21.41 -4.46
CA LYS A 73 -9.10 21.98 -4.74
C LYS A 73 -10.02 21.99 -3.53
N SER A 74 -9.79 21.11 -2.57
CA SER A 74 -10.60 20.94 -1.37
C SER A 74 -9.71 20.50 -0.21
N GLU A 75 -10.23 20.69 1.00
CA GLU A 75 -9.62 20.13 2.20
C GLU A 75 -9.51 18.60 2.08
N PRO A 76 -8.35 18.02 2.42
CA PRO A 76 -8.15 16.58 2.40
C PRO A 76 -9.14 15.81 3.27
N ASN A 77 -9.52 14.62 2.80
CA ASN A 77 -10.39 13.68 3.52
C ASN A 77 -9.86 12.24 3.32
N THR A 78 -10.54 11.24 3.87
CA THR A 78 -10.12 9.83 3.78
C THR A 78 -9.90 9.34 2.34
N GLY A 79 -10.69 9.82 1.37
CA GLY A 79 -10.56 9.45 -0.04
C GLY A 79 -9.60 10.31 -0.85
N ASP A 80 -9.31 11.54 -0.38
CA ASP A 80 -8.42 12.52 -1.01
C ASP A 80 -7.41 13.03 0.02
N ASN A 81 -6.54 12.13 0.50
CA ASN A 81 -5.58 12.39 1.57
C ASN A 81 -4.17 12.79 1.07
N GLY A 82 -4.04 13.06 -0.23
CA GLY A 82 -2.85 13.64 -0.86
C GLY A 82 -1.69 12.69 -1.13
N VAL A 83 -1.46 11.66 -0.30
CA VAL A 83 -0.32 10.73 -0.47
C VAL A 83 -0.67 9.30 -0.09
N HIS A 84 -0.10 8.37 -0.85
CA HIS A 84 -0.17 6.92 -0.66
C HIS A 84 1.22 6.35 -0.33
N ALA A 85 1.26 5.32 0.51
CA ALA A 85 2.44 4.47 0.65
C ALA A 85 2.00 3.02 0.91
N SER A 86 2.83 2.07 0.49
CA SER A 86 2.56 0.63 0.58
C SER A 86 2.32 0.21 2.03
N ALA A 87 1.33 -0.66 2.28
CA ALA A 87 0.96 -1.02 3.64
C ALA A 87 1.92 -2.03 4.30
N SER A 88 2.75 -2.69 3.49
CA SER A 88 3.74 -3.69 3.90
C SER A 88 4.91 -3.79 2.90
N PRO A 89 6.02 -4.47 3.26
CA PRO A 89 7.10 -4.82 2.32
C PRO A 89 6.62 -5.63 1.11
N PHE A 90 5.62 -6.52 1.30
CA PHE A 90 5.03 -7.29 0.21
C PHE A 90 4.25 -6.39 -0.75
N GLU A 91 3.42 -5.48 -0.24
CA GLU A 91 2.74 -4.49 -1.08
C GLU A 91 3.70 -3.56 -1.79
N ALA A 92 4.82 -3.20 -1.16
CA ALA A 92 5.85 -2.40 -1.81
C ALA A 92 6.44 -3.13 -3.03
N LEU A 93 6.67 -4.44 -2.93
CA LEU A 93 7.01 -5.29 -4.08
C LEU A 93 5.89 -5.29 -5.12
N SER A 94 4.64 -5.54 -4.71
CA SER A 94 3.48 -5.57 -5.61
C SER A 94 3.33 -4.29 -6.42
N GLU A 95 3.44 -3.14 -5.74
CA GLU A 95 3.36 -1.83 -6.34
C GLU A 95 4.51 -1.55 -7.31
N ARG A 96 5.76 -1.94 -6.99
CA ARG A 96 6.87 -1.81 -7.94
C ARG A 96 6.67 -2.70 -9.17
N VAL A 97 6.14 -3.91 -9.00
CA VAL A 97 5.81 -4.80 -10.12
C VAL A 97 4.71 -4.19 -10.99
N ASN A 98 3.66 -3.62 -10.38
CA ASN A 98 2.51 -3.07 -11.09
C ASN A 98 2.79 -1.72 -11.76
N TRP A 99 3.39 -0.77 -11.03
CA TRP A 99 3.60 0.61 -11.50
C TRP A 99 4.88 0.77 -12.33
N LEU A 100 5.95 0.04 -12.01
CA LEU A 100 7.26 0.20 -12.65
C LEU A 100 7.65 -0.99 -13.55
N GLY A 101 6.80 -2.02 -13.64
CA GLY A 101 7.11 -3.23 -14.41
C GLY A 101 8.30 -4.00 -13.86
N TYR A 102 8.62 -3.86 -12.57
CA TYR A 102 9.74 -4.58 -11.95
C TYR A 102 9.55 -6.09 -12.06
N ARG A 103 10.67 -6.79 -12.23
CA ARG A 103 10.71 -8.25 -12.20
C ARG A 103 10.88 -8.69 -10.75
N VAL A 104 10.05 -9.61 -10.27
CA VAL A 104 10.14 -10.18 -8.90
C VAL A 104 11.55 -10.67 -8.61
N GLU A 105 12.20 -11.27 -9.59
CA GLU A 105 13.56 -11.81 -9.51
C GLU A 105 14.64 -10.74 -9.35
N ARG A 106 14.32 -9.48 -9.63
CA ARG A 106 15.24 -8.33 -9.51
C ARG A 106 14.96 -7.48 -8.29
N ASP A 107 13.76 -7.58 -7.73
CA ASP A 107 13.34 -6.85 -6.54
C ASP A 107 14.05 -7.35 -5.27
N PRO A 108 14.46 -6.46 -4.34
CA PRO A 108 15.11 -6.88 -3.09
C PRO A 108 14.26 -7.84 -2.25
N PHE A 109 12.98 -7.51 -2.01
CA PHE A 109 12.07 -8.34 -1.23
C PHE A 109 11.64 -9.57 -2.04
N GLY A 110 11.38 -9.38 -3.33
CA GLY A 110 11.08 -10.49 -4.25
C GLY A 110 12.15 -11.58 -4.25
N LYS A 111 13.44 -11.21 -4.29
CA LYS A 111 14.55 -12.17 -4.18
C LYS A 111 14.56 -12.94 -2.86
N LEU A 112 14.15 -12.33 -1.76
CA LEU A 112 14.06 -13.02 -0.47
C LEU A 112 12.94 -14.05 -0.48
N LEU A 113 11.75 -13.71 -0.99
CA LEU A 113 10.64 -14.65 -1.17
C LEU A 113 11.04 -15.85 -2.04
N LEU A 114 11.76 -15.62 -3.14
CA LEU A 114 12.21 -16.73 -3.99
C LEU A 114 13.17 -17.69 -3.26
N LYS A 115 13.96 -17.18 -2.30
CA LYS A 115 14.87 -18.00 -1.49
C LYS A 115 14.12 -18.86 -0.46
N THR A 116 12.90 -18.51 -0.07
CA THR A 116 12.06 -19.35 0.81
C THR A 116 11.38 -20.51 0.06
N GLY A 117 11.51 -20.55 -1.27
CA GLY A 117 10.93 -21.58 -2.12
C GLY A 117 9.62 -21.17 -2.80
N VAL A 118 9.12 -19.96 -2.54
CA VAL A 118 7.96 -19.41 -3.24
C VAL A 118 8.33 -19.14 -4.70
N ASN A 119 7.55 -19.65 -5.64
CA ASN A 119 7.79 -19.41 -7.07
C ASN A 119 7.35 -17.99 -7.47
N SER A 120 8.07 -17.32 -8.38
CA SER A 120 7.70 -15.99 -8.88
C SER A 120 6.30 -15.92 -9.52
N ALA A 121 5.80 -17.02 -10.07
CA ALA A 121 4.41 -17.11 -10.53
C ALA A 121 3.42 -16.96 -9.36
N VAL A 122 3.68 -17.61 -8.22
CA VAL A 122 2.86 -17.49 -7.01
C VAL A 122 2.93 -16.06 -6.47
N VAL A 123 4.13 -15.46 -6.40
CA VAL A 123 4.30 -14.07 -5.97
C VAL A 123 3.46 -13.11 -6.83
N ARG A 124 3.41 -13.32 -8.15
CA ARG A 124 2.59 -12.50 -9.06
C ARG A 124 1.08 -12.69 -8.85
N GLU A 125 0.63 -13.89 -8.51
CA GLU A 125 -0.76 -14.11 -8.13
C GLU A 125 -1.09 -13.43 -6.79
N TRP A 126 -0.17 -13.48 -5.84
CA TRP A 126 -0.28 -12.80 -4.55
C TRP A 126 -0.31 -11.27 -4.68
N CYS A 127 0.34 -10.69 -5.70
CA CYS A 127 0.25 -9.25 -6.00
C CYS A 127 -1.18 -8.78 -6.36
N LYS A 128 -2.12 -9.70 -6.61
CA LYS A 128 -3.54 -9.39 -6.88
C LYS A 128 -4.40 -9.36 -5.61
N ASP A 129 -3.76 -9.46 -4.45
CA ASP A 129 -4.40 -9.57 -3.14
C ASP A 129 -5.46 -10.69 -3.04
N PRO A 130 -5.06 -11.96 -3.21
CA PRO A 130 -5.98 -13.07 -3.09
C PRO A 130 -6.45 -13.28 -1.64
N GLN A 131 -7.62 -13.90 -1.49
CA GLN A 131 -8.01 -14.48 -0.22
C GLN A 131 -7.19 -15.75 0.04
N VAL A 132 -6.48 -15.81 1.15
CA VAL A 132 -5.61 -16.93 1.54
C VAL A 132 -6.11 -17.55 2.84
N THR A 133 -5.98 -18.88 2.95
CA THR A 133 -6.32 -19.63 4.17
C THR A 133 -5.06 -20.09 4.88
N PHE A 134 -4.91 -19.75 6.16
CA PHE A 134 -3.69 -20.02 6.93
C PHE A 134 -3.98 -20.27 8.42
N GLY A 135 -2.94 -20.65 9.17
CA GLY A 135 -2.97 -20.85 10.62
C GLY A 135 -3.40 -22.26 11.05
N PRO A 136 -3.12 -22.64 12.32
CA PRO A 136 -3.53 -23.94 12.88
C PRO A 136 -5.05 -24.04 13.09
N ILE A 137 -5.70 -22.90 13.35
CA ILE A 137 -7.14 -22.73 13.25
C ILE A 137 -7.37 -21.98 11.93
N PRO A 138 -7.86 -22.67 10.88
CA PRO A 138 -7.94 -22.08 9.55
C PRO A 138 -8.76 -20.80 9.53
N MET A 139 -8.17 -19.73 9.03
CA MET A 139 -8.86 -18.47 8.75
C MET A 139 -8.58 -18.02 7.33
N THR A 140 -9.56 -17.40 6.68
CA THR A 140 -9.45 -16.85 5.32
C THR A 140 -9.51 -15.33 5.36
N LYS A 141 -8.49 -14.66 4.82
CA LYS A 141 -8.40 -13.19 4.75
C LYS A 141 -7.66 -12.76 3.48
N SER A 142 -7.78 -11.48 3.12
CA SER A 142 -6.89 -10.82 2.15
C SER A 142 -5.43 -11.03 2.58
N LEU A 143 -4.56 -11.30 1.61
CA LEU A 143 -3.14 -11.44 1.85
C LEU A 143 -2.54 -10.11 2.30
N PHE A 144 -2.91 -8.99 1.66
CA PHE A 144 -2.42 -7.67 2.02
C PHE A 144 -2.82 -7.31 3.46
N ASP A 145 -4.10 -7.50 3.79
CA ASP A 145 -4.60 -7.25 5.16
C ASP A 145 -3.94 -8.15 6.22
N SER A 146 -3.33 -9.27 5.81
CA SER A 146 -2.63 -10.20 6.73
C SER A 146 -1.16 -9.82 6.93
N LEU A 147 -0.60 -9.00 6.05
CA LEU A 147 0.81 -8.56 6.05
C LEU A 147 0.95 -7.08 6.41
N GLU A 148 -0.15 -6.35 6.55
CA GLU A 148 -0.18 -4.93 6.90
C GLU A 148 0.66 -4.64 8.16
N ASP A 149 1.41 -3.53 8.12
CA ASP A 149 2.24 -3.01 9.22
C ASP A 149 3.38 -3.93 9.70
N THR A 150 3.66 -5.02 8.98
CA THR A 150 4.76 -5.92 9.29
C THR A 150 6.10 -5.40 8.77
N ASP A 151 7.17 -5.55 9.56
CA ASP A 151 8.53 -5.26 9.12
C ASP A 151 9.06 -6.34 8.16
N SER A 152 10.09 -6.02 7.38
CA SER A 152 10.60 -6.89 6.29
C SER A 152 10.84 -8.34 6.71
N ASP A 153 11.49 -8.58 7.85
CA ASP A 153 11.82 -9.93 8.31
C ASP A 153 10.56 -10.71 8.73
N TRP A 154 9.63 -10.05 9.41
CA TRP A 154 8.39 -10.67 9.85
C TRP A 154 7.41 -10.89 8.70
N CYS A 155 7.30 -9.91 7.79
CA CYS A 155 6.55 -10.00 6.55
C CYS A 155 7.00 -11.22 5.73
N LEU A 156 8.33 -11.40 5.61
CA LEU A 156 8.90 -12.56 4.91
C LEU A 156 8.60 -13.88 5.61
N ALA A 157 8.59 -13.93 6.95
CA ALA A 157 8.29 -15.13 7.72
C ALA A 157 6.81 -15.56 7.63
N LEU A 158 5.91 -14.60 7.35
CA LEU A 158 4.48 -14.85 7.16
C LEU A 158 4.13 -15.31 5.73
N CYS A 159 5.04 -15.13 4.76
CA CYS A 159 4.88 -15.52 3.36
C CYS A 159 5.33 -16.97 3.11
#